data_AF-A0A419WCT4-F1
#
_entry.id   AF-A0A419WCT4-F1
#
_cell.length_a   1.000
_cell.length_b   1.000
_cell.length_c   1.000
_cell.angle_alpha   90.00
_cell.angle_beta   90.00
_cell.angle_gamma   90.00
#
_symmetry.space_group_name_H-M   'P 1'
#
loop_
_entity.id
_entity.type
_entity.pdbx_description
1 polymer ?
#
loop_
_entity_poly.entity_id
_entity_poly.type
_entity_poly.pdbx_seq_one_letter_code
_entity_poly.pdbx_strand_id
1 'polypeptide(L)' 'MSDFVSVTCDQCGDEFKAYPDANAADRGYCSPACALEDA' A
#
# COMPACT_ATOMS: atom_id res chain seq x y z
N MET A 1 19.98 1.76 6.18
CA MET A 1 19.04 0.61 6.27
C MET A 1 17.84 1.00 5.43
N SER A 2 17.26 0.10 4.66
CA SER A 2 16.06 0.43 3.88
C SER A 2 14.86 0.36 4.82
N ASP A 3 14.31 1.52 5.19
CA ASP A 3 13.10 1.69 6.02
C ASP A 3 11.80 1.27 5.31
N PHE A 4 11.87 0.41 4.29
CA PHE A 4 10.68 -0.03 3.57
C PHE A 4 10.13 -1.31 4.19
N VAL A 5 8.83 -1.31 4.47
CA VAL A 5 8.05 -2.51 4.81
C VAL A 5 7.35 -3.05 3.56
N SER A 6 7.11 -4.36 3.54
CA SER A 6 6.29 -4.99 2.49
C SER A 6 4.85 -5.05 2.97
N VAL A 7 3.93 -4.58 2.14
CA VAL A 7 2.50 -4.47 2.43
C VAL A 7 1.75 -5.11 1.28
N THR A 8 0.73 -5.90 1.59
CA THR A 8 -0.17 -6.47 0.59
C THR A 8 -1.31 -5.50 0.32
N CYS A 9 -1.58 -5.20 -0.94
CA CYS A 9 -2.70 -4.37 -1.35
C CYS A 9 -4.02 -5.08 -1.07
N ASP A 10 -4.95 -4.43 -0.39
CA ASP A 10 -6.25 -5.02 -0.03
C ASP A 10 -7.19 -5.19 -1.24
N GLN A 11 -6.99 -4.38 -2.31
CA GLN A 11 -7.83 -4.46 -3.52
C GLN A 11 -7.33 -5.48 -4.54
N CYS A 12 -6.06 -5.38 -4.95
CA CYS A 12 -5.53 -6.22 -6.02
C CYS A 12 -4.77 -7.45 -5.51
N GLY A 13 -4.42 -7.49 -4.22
CA GLY A 13 -3.64 -8.58 -3.62
C GLY A 13 -2.13 -8.53 -3.90
N ASP A 14 -1.63 -7.53 -4.63
CA ASP A 14 -0.21 -7.40 -4.93
C ASP A 14 0.61 -6.93 -3.72
N GLU A 15 1.84 -7.40 -3.60
CA GLU A 15 2.80 -6.89 -2.61
C GLU A 15 3.55 -5.66 -3.13
N PHE A 16 3.64 -4.62 -2.30
CA PHE A 16 4.40 -3.41 -2.60
C PHE A 16 5.24 -2.97 -1.39
N LYS A 17 6.27 -2.16 -1.66
CA LYS A 17 7.15 -1.59 -0.64
C LYS A 17 6.75 -0.16 -0.34
N ALA A 18 6.58 0.16 0.93
CA ALA A 18 6.27 1.50 1.40
C ALA A 18 7.03 1.82 2.69
N TYR A 19 7.19 3.11 2.99
CA TYR A 19 7.65 3.51 4.31
C TYR A 19 6.57 3.18 5.35
N PRO A 20 6.95 2.78 6.57
CA PRO A 20 6.00 2.43 7.62
C PRO A 20 5.06 3.60 7.99
N ASP A 21 5.53 4.84 7.83
CA ASP A 21 4.76 6.07 8.06
C ASP A 21 4.04 6.61 6.81
N ALA A 22 4.14 5.94 5.65
CA ALA A 22 3.45 6.36 4.45
C ALA A 22 1.96 6.00 4.49
N ASN A 23 1.10 6.88 3.95
CA ASN A 23 -0.34 6.62 3.80
C ASN A 23 -0.65 5.31 3.06
N ALA A 24 0.22 4.87 2.15
CA ALA A 24 0.02 3.62 1.43
C ALA A 24 0.17 2.40 2.35
N ALA A 25 1.09 2.44 3.32
CA ALA A 25 1.26 1.39 4.33
C ALA A 25 0.11 1.40 5.36
N ASP A 26 -0.36 2.59 5.75
CA ASP A 26 -1.49 2.76 6.67
C ASP A 26 -2.82 2.29 6.06
N ARG A 27 -3.07 2.65 4.80
CA ARG A 27 -4.33 2.33 4.10
C ARG A 27 -4.33 0.97 3.41
N GLY A 28 -3.16 0.37 3.17
CA GLY A 28 -3.05 -0.92 2.49
C GLY A 28 -3.38 -0.89 1.00
N TYR A 29 -3.15 0.24 0.30
CA TYR A 29 -3.39 0.34 -1.15
C TYR A 29 -2.10 0.67 -1.91
N CYS A 30 -1.79 -0.13 -2.93
CA CYS A 30 -0.57 0.02 -3.73
C CYS A 30 -0.60 1.26 -4.65
N SER A 31 -1.79 1.79 -4.96
CA SER A 31 -1.96 2.93 -5.85
C SER A 31 -3.25 3.72 -5.55
N PRO A 32 -3.34 4.98 -5.99
CA PRO A 32 -4.58 5.75 -5.89
C PRO A 32 -5.73 5.12 -6.66
N ALA A 33 -5.47 4.37 -7.74
CA ALA A 33 -6.51 3.68 -8.49
C ALA A 33 -7.19 2.63 -7.61
N CYS A 34 -6.42 1.75 -6.97
CA CYS A 34 -6.96 0.77 -6.03
C CYS A 34 -7.71 1.46 -4.87
N ALA A 35 -7.18 2.54 -4.33
CA ALA A 35 -7.88 3.28 -3.27
C ALA A 35 -9.21 3.92 -3.70
N LEU A 36 -9.46 4.07 -5.02
CA LEU A 36 -10.70 4.62 -5.58
C LEU A 36 -11.67 3.54 -6.06
N GLU A 37 -11.24 2.29 -6.27
CA GLU A 37 -12.12 1.20 -6.69
C GLU A 37 -13.14 0.79 -5.60
N ASP A 38 -12.89 1.20 -4.34
CA ASP A 38 -13.77 0.99 -3.18
C ASP A 38 -14.74 2.16 -2.90
N ALA A 39 -14.78 3.20 -3.76
CA ALA A 39 -15.55 4.44 -3.55
C ALA A 39 -16.87 4.53 -4.33
#